data_AF-A0A222EQA5-F1
#
_entry.id   AF-A0A222EQA5-F1
#
_cell.length_a   1.000
_cell.length_b   1.000
_cell.length_c   1.000
_cell.angle_alpha   90.00
_cell.angle_beta   90.00
_cell.angle_gamma   90.00
#
_symmetry.space_group_name_H-M   'P 1'
#
loop_
_entity.id
_entity.type
_entity.pdbx_description
1 polymer ?
#
loop_
_entity_poly.entity_id
_entity_poly.type
_entity_poly.pdbx_seq_one_letter_code
_entity_poly.pdbx_strand_id
1 'polypeptide(L)'
;MKYDSKFIRHKTNSSLRQIKNYIEKNLLSKEIINNKLEMDDLELSELYKIKFLKQMGFTLEELKIIKDNLDDNTLNSLFIIFVDKEKKLLTNLENNLHNYLLNNYVEVNRDTFGYFSSETLFKGIMYELYDLRKQWYENEETKHFIKKLRKNLYISLSLFIKENSFDSLYDNFKILNNFLKSSLENYSIIYFICLIKWWTIEPRYIKQIKNKLGFNYGPELFLKSIEFICKTN
;
A
#
# COMPACT_ATOMS: atom_id res chain seq x y z
N MET A 1 -8.72 1.55 31.00
CA MET A 1 -7.87 0.75 31.92
C MET A 1 -6.40 1.04 31.60
N LYS A 2 -5.44 0.89 32.53
CA LYS A 2 -4.00 0.98 32.21
C LYS A 2 -3.38 -0.41 32.23
N TYR A 3 -2.57 -0.70 31.22
CA TYR A 3 -1.87 -1.96 31.04
C TYR A 3 -0.37 -1.75 31.20
N ASP A 4 0.30 -2.69 31.88
CA ASP A 4 1.74 -2.63 32.07
C ASP A 4 2.54 -3.13 30.86
N SER A 5 3.86 -2.88 30.89
CA SER A 5 4.80 -3.26 29.84
C SER A 5 4.79 -4.77 29.55
N LYS A 6 4.61 -5.62 30.57
CA LYS A 6 4.59 -7.08 30.39
C LYS A 6 3.34 -7.48 29.62
N PHE A 7 2.18 -6.97 30.02
CA PHE A 7 0.91 -7.20 29.33
C PHE A 7 0.98 -6.72 27.88
N ILE A 8 1.38 -5.47 27.64
CA ILE A 8 1.44 -4.88 26.31
C ILE A 8 2.34 -5.72 25.40
N ARG A 9 3.56 -6.03 25.84
CA ARG A 9 4.53 -6.76 25.01
C ARG A 9 4.05 -8.16 24.67
N HIS A 10 3.50 -8.88 25.65
CA HIS A 10 3.01 -10.25 25.45
C HIS A 10 1.74 -10.30 24.61
N LYS A 11 0.78 -9.40 24.83
CA LYS A 11 -0.52 -9.46 24.14
C LYS A 11 -0.47 -8.86 22.75
N THR A 12 0.39 -7.87 22.54
CA THR A 12 0.50 -7.22 21.22
C THR A 12 1.61 -7.84 20.36
N ASN A 13 2.37 -8.80 20.87
CA ASN A 13 3.57 -9.35 20.18
C ASN A 13 4.49 -8.22 19.68
N SER A 14 4.80 -7.28 20.58
CA SER A 14 5.64 -6.12 20.28
C SER A 14 6.79 -6.05 21.26
N SER A 15 8.02 -5.96 20.76
CA SER A 15 9.18 -5.71 21.60
C SER A 15 9.18 -4.26 22.11
N LEU A 16 9.80 -4.02 23.27
CA LEU A 16 9.96 -2.65 23.79
C LEU A 16 10.73 -1.76 22.81
N ARG A 17 11.70 -2.33 22.07
CA ARG A 17 12.46 -1.63 21.03
C ARG A 17 11.56 -1.16 19.88
N GLN A 18 10.63 -2.00 19.43
CA GLN A 18 9.67 -1.62 18.39
C GLN A 18 8.77 -0.46 18.85
N ILE A 19 8.26 -0.54 20.08
CA ILE A 19 7.40 0.51 20.64
C ILE A 19 8.17 1.82 20.82
N LYS A 20 9.41 1.76 21.32
CA LYS A 20 10.33 2.93 21.39
C LYS A 20 10.49 3.60 20.03
N ASN A 21 10.75 2.81 19.00
CA ASN A 21 10.90 3.34 17.64
C ASN A 21 9.60 3.99 17.12
N TYR A 22 8.42 3.46 17.45
CA TYR A 22 7.16 4.10 17.08
C TYR A 22 6.96 5.45 17.79
N ILE A 23 7.34 5.54 19.06
CA ILE A 23 7.32 6.79 19.83
C ILE A 23 8.30 7.80 19.23
N GLU A 24 9.55 7.40 18.96
CA GLU A 24 10.60 8.25 18.38
C GLU A 24 10.20 8.81 16.99
N LYS A 25 9.34 8.11 16.25
CA LYS A 25 8.80 8.56 14.96
C LYS A 25 7.51 9.40 15.08
N ASN A 26 7.03 9.63 16.30
CA ASN A 26 5.74 10.27 16.63
C ASN A 26 4.54 9.50 16.08
N LEU A 27 4.62 8.17 15.98
CA LEU A 27 3.47 7.32 15.61
C LEU A 27 2.62 6.94 16.83
N LEU A 28 3.22 6.97 18.03
CA LEU A 28 2.56 6.76 19.33
C LEU A 28 2.91 7.91 20.28
N SER A 29 1.92 8.45 20.96
CA SER A 29 2.00 9.63 21.82
C SER A 29 2.53 9.37 23.25
N LYS A 30 3.25 8.27 23.48
CA LYS A 30 3.68 7.88 24.83
C LYS A 30 5.11 8.28 25.14
N GLU A 31 5.34 8.73 26.37
CA GLU A 31 6.67 8.81 26.96
C GLU A 31 6.98 7.53 27.75
N ILE A 32 8.19 7.00 27.59
CA ILE A 32 8.67 5.88 28.41
C ILE A 32 9.33 6.47 29.65
N ILE A 33 8.61 6.43 30.76
CA ILE A 33 9.11 6.91 32.05
C ILE A 33 9.83 5.75 32.74
N ASN A 34 11.11 5.91 33.07
CA ASN A 34 11.91 4.93 33.81
C ASN A 34 11.89 3.50 33.22
N ASN A 35 11.94 3.37 31.89
CA ASN A 35 11.82 2.10 31.15
C ASN A 35 10.52 1.30 31.40
N LYS A 36 9.53 1.89 32.09
CA LYS A 36 8.20 1.32 32.23
C LYS A 36 7.29 1.90 31.15
N LEU A 37 6.80 1.01 30.31
CA LEU A 37 5.74 1.32 29.35
C LEU A 37 4.40 1.04 30.03
N GLU A 38 3.50 2.01 30.00
CA GLU A 38 2.09 1.82 30.29
C GLU A 38 1.28 2.32 29.10
N MET A 39 0.19 1.65 28.78
CA MET A 39 -0.74 2.06 27.74
C MET A 39 -2.17 1.95 28.25
N ASP A 40 -3.05 2.82 27.80
CA ASP A 40 -4.50 2.68 27.95
C ASP A 40 -5.15 2.05 26.70
N ASP A 41 -6.48 1.95 26.72
CA ASP A 41 -7.26 1.36 25.64
C ASP A 41 -7.14 2.14 24.32
N LEU A 42 -7.06 3.48 24.38
CA LEU A 42 -6.89 4.33 23.20
C LEU A 42 -5.51 4.10 22.59
N GLU A 43 -4.49 3.99 23.41
CA GLU A 43 -3.11 3.79 22.98
C GLU A 43 -2.87 2.38 22.41
N LEU A 44 -3.55 1.37 22.98
CA LEU A 44 -3.57 0.03 22.40
C LEU A 44 -4.30 0.02 21.04
N SER A 45 -5.38 0.79 20.89
CA SER A 45 -6.07 0.97 19.61
C SER A 45 -5.13 1.60 18.56
N GLU A 46 -4.38 2.64 18.94
CA GLU A 46 -3.39 3.27 18.05
C GLU A 46 -2.26 2.32 17.66
N LEU A 47 -1.77 1.51 18.61
CA LEU A 47 -0.78 0.47 18.32
C LEU A 47 -1.35 -0.59 17.37
N TYR A 48 -2.62 -0.96 17.52
CA TYR A 48 -3.30 -1.89 16.62
C TYR A 48 -3.34 -1.34 15.18
N LYS A 49 -3.76 -0.08 14.99
CA LYS A 49 -3.76 0.60 13.67
C LYS A 49 -2.35 0.61 13.04
N ILE A 50 -1.31 0.94 13.82
CA ILE A 50 0.08 0.92 13.34
C ILE A 50 0.49 -0.48 12.86
N LYS A 51 0.21 -1.51 13.67
CA LYS A 51 0.54 -2.89 13.31
C LYS A 51 -0.22 -3.35 12.07
N PHE A 52 -1.47 -2.92 11.92
CA PHE A 52 -2.29 -3.23 10.78
C PHE A 52 -1.72 -2.61 9.49
N LEU A 53 -1.39 -1.32 9.51
CA LEU A 53 -0.73 -0.65 8.39
C LEU A 53 0.68 -1.20 8.12
N LYS A 54 1.41 -1.66 9.15
CA LYS A 54 2.67 -2.41 8.96
C LYS A 54 2.44 -3.73 8.23
N GLN A 55 1.38 -4.45 8.56
CA GLN A 55 1.02 -5.72 7.92
C GLN A 55 0.61 -5.51 6.46
N MET A 56 -0.02 -4.37 6.17
CA MET A 56 -0.29 -3.89 4.81
C MET A 56 0.98 -3.57 4.01
N GLY A 57 2.14 -3.48 4.68
CA GLY A 57 3.47 -3.36 4.07
C GLY A 57 4.08 -1.96 4.11
N PHE A 58 3.43 -0.98 4.74
CA PHE A 58 3.93 0.39 4.79
C PHE A 58 5.19 0.54 5.66
N THR A 59 6.06 1.47 5.27
CA THR A 59 7.21 1.92 6.06
C THR A 59 6.78 2.89 7.15
N LEU A 60 7.63 3.11 8.17
CA LEU A 60 7.27 4.02 9.27
C LEU A 60 7.08 5.48 8.83
N GLU A 61 7.78 5.88 7.78
CA GLU A 61 7.62 7.20 7.17
C GLU A 61 6.25 7.35 6.51
N GLU A 62 5.84 6.34 5.74
CA GLU A 62 4.53 6.27 5.09
C GLU A 62 3.39 6.22 6.12
N LEU A 63 3.58 5.46 7.21
CA LEU A 63 2.61 5.39 8.32
C LEU A 63 2.32 6.76 8.91
N LYS A 64 3.36 7.59 9.07
CA LYS A 64 3.23 8.92 9.65
C LYS A 64 2.35 9.78 8.78
N ILE A 65 2.63 9.82 7.47
CA ILE A 65 1.82 10.58 6.51
C ILE A 65 0.37 10.11 6.53
N ILE A 66 0.14 8.79 6.53
CA ILE A 66 -1.20 8.22 6.55
C ILE A 66 -1.96 8.62 7.84
N LYS A 67 -1.33 8.44 9.01
CA LYS A 67 -1.97 8.74 10.30
C LYS A 67 -2.20 10.23 10.53
N ASP A 68 -1.30 11.08 10.04
CA ASP A 68 -1.40 12.52 10.25
C ASP A 68 -2.47 13.17 9.35
N ASN A 69 -2.93 12.48 8.30
CA ASN A 69 -3.77 13.07 7.24
C ASN A 69 -5.09 12.31 6.98
N LEU A 70 -5.20 11.02 7.31
CA LEU A 70 -6.46 10.29 7.16
C LEU A 70 -7.25 10.23 8.45
N ASP A 71 -8.55 10.43 8.36
CA ASP A 71 -9.47 10.20 9.46
C ASP A 71 -9.70 8.70 9.73
N ASP A 72 -10.22 8.39 10.92
CA ASP A 72 -10.45 7.03 11.38
C ASP A 72 -11.45 6.25 10.51
N ASN A 73 -12.47 6.89 9.91
CA ASN A 73 -13.43 6.21 9.06
C ASN A 73 -12.79 5.78 7.75
N THR A 74 -11.96 6.65 7.16
CA THR A 74 -11.19 6.33 5.95
C THR A 74 -10.20 5.21 6.23
N LEU A 75 -9.46 5.27 7.35
CA LEU A 75 -8.55 4.20 7.77
C LEU A 75 -9.25 2.86 7.98
N ASN A 76 -10.39 2.87 8.69
CA ASN A 76 -11.16 1.65 8.93
C ASN A 76 -11.68 1.05 7.61
N SER A 77 -12.12 1.89 6.67
CA SER A 77 -12.55 1.44 5.33
C SER A 77 -11.40 0.77 4.57
N LEU A 78 -10.17 1.30 4.68
CA LEU A 78 -8.98 0.66 4.11
C LEU A 78 -8.70 -0.70 4.73
N PHE A 79 -8.83 -0.81 6.04
CA PHE A 79 -8.60 -2.06 6.75
C PHE A 79 -9.61 -3.14 6.34
N ILE A 80 -10.88 -2.77 6.24
CA ILE A 80 -11.95 -3.69 5.79
C ILE A 80 -11.65 -4.22 4.39
N ILE A 81 -11.31 -3.34 3.44
CA ILE A 81 -11.00 -3.73 2.07
C ILE A 81 -9.76 -4.61 2.01
N PHE A 82 -8.71 -4.28 2.78
CA PHE A 82 -7.53 -5.12 2.85
C PHE A 82 -7.85 -6.55 3.33
N VAL A 83 -8.60 -6.69 4.42
CA VAL A 83 -8.99 -8.03 4.94
C VAL A 83 -9.81 -8.80 3.91
N ASP A 84 -10.79 -8.14 3.27
CA ASP A 84 -11.65 -8.78 2.28
C ASP A 84 -10.84 -9.34 1.10
N LYS A 85 -9.90 -8.55 0.57
CA LYS A 85 -9.08 -8.98 -0.58
C LYS A 85 -8.06 -10.06 -0.21
N GLU A 86 -7.45 -9.98 0.97
CA GLU A 86 -6.57 -11.06 1.45
C GLU A 86 -7.34 -12.36 1.67
N LYS A 87 -8.56 -12.28 2.23
CA LYS A 87 -9.44 -13.44 2.39
C LYS A 87 -9.78 -14.08 1.05
N LYS A 88 -10.18 -13.27 0.05
CA LYS A 88 -10.46 -13.76 -1.31
C LYS A 88 -9.25 -14.47 -1.93
N LEU A 89 -8.06 -13.89 -1.78
CA LEU A 89 -6.83 -14.49 -2.31
C LEU A 89 -6.50 -15.83 -1.62
N LEU A 90 -6.72 -15.93 -0.30
CA LEU A 90 -6.56 -17.18 0.46
C LEU A 90 -7.58 -18.24 0.04
N THR A 91 -8.86 -17.88 -0.12
CA THR A 91 -9.88 -18.82 -0.62
C THR A 91 -9.51 -19.37 -1.99
N ASN A 92 -8.98 -18.53 -2.89
CA ASN A 92 -8.51 -19.00 -4.20
C ASN A 92 -7.35 -20.00 -4.07
N LEU A 93 -6.37 -19.73 -3.19
CA LEU A 93 -5.28 -20.66 -2.91
C LEU A 93 -5.80 -22.00 -2.38
N GLU A 94 -6.73 -21.98 -1.43
CA GLU A 94 -7.33 -23.19 -0.85
C GLU A 94 -8.03 -24.05 -1.91
N ASN A 95 -8.81 -23.42 -2.80
CA ASN A 95 -9.47 -24.11 -3.91
C ASN A 95 -8.45 -24.74 -4.87
N ASN A 96 -7.38 -24.02 -5.20
CA ASN A 96 -6.31 -24.53 -6.06
C ASN A 96 -5.56 -25.70 -5.42
N LEU A 97 -5.28 -25.62 -4.12
CA LEU A 97 -4.68 -26.71 -3.37
C LEU A 97 -5.59 -27.95 -3.34
N HIS A 98 -6.90 -27.77 -3.12
CA HIS A 98 -7.85 -28.87 -3.12
C HIS A 98 -7.91 -29.56 -4.49
N ASN A 99 -7.98 -28.79 -5.58
CA ASN A 99 -7.94 -29.31 -6.94
C ASN A 99 -6.66 -30.10 -7.22
N TYR A 100 -5.51 -29.62 -6.74
CA TYR A 100 -4.25 -30.33 -6.84
C TYR A 100 -4.26 -31.66 -6.08
N LEU A 101 -4.76 -31.67 -4.84
CA LEU A 101 -4.82 -32.89 -4.01
C LEU A 101 -5.73 -33.96 -4.62
N LEU A 102 -6.85 -33.57 -5.26
CA LEU A 102 -7.78 -34.50 -5.88
C LEU A 102 -7.29 -35.05 -7.22
N ASN A 103 -6.74 -34.18 -8.07
CA ASN A 103 -6.46 -34.50 -9.46
C ASN A 103 -4.97 -34.73 -9.76
N ASN A 104 -4.09 -34.50 -8.77
CA ASN A 104 -2.63 -34.44 -8.94
C ASN A 104 -2.21 -33.55 -10.14
N TYR A 105 -2.96 -32.48 -10.35
CA TYR A 105 -2.83 -31.56 -11.47
C TYR A 105 -2.95 -30.12 -10.97
N VAL A 106 -2.07 -29.26 -11.45
CA VAL A 106 -2.08 -27.82 -11.18
C VAL A 106 -2.38 -27.12 -12.48
N GLU A 107 -3.45 -26.33 -12.53
CA GLU A 107 -3.71 -25.48 -13.69
C GLU A 107 -2.64 -24.39 -13.76
N VAL A 108 -1.93 -24.31 -14.88
CA VAL A 108 -0.83 -23.32 -15.04
C VAL A 108 -1.42 -21.97 -15.46
N ASN A 109 -2.03 -21.28 -14.51
CA ASN A 109 -2.53 -19.93 -14.67
C ASN A 109 -2.06 -19.03 -13.50
N ARG A 110 -2.17 -17.70 -13.66
CA ARG A 110 -1.69 -16.79 -12.62
C ARG A 110 -2.57 -16.82 -11.36
N ASP A 111 -3.83 -17.21 -11.45
CA ASP A 111 -4.72 -17.39 -10.28
C ASP A 111 -4.22 -18.49 -9.35
N THR A 112 -3.58 -19.49 -9.94
CA THR A 112 -2.98 -20.61 -9.22
C THR A 112 -1.69 -20.24 -8.49
N PHE A 113 -0.89 -19.35 -9.09
CA PHE A 113 0.39 -18.92 -8.51
C PHE A 113 0.35 -17.53 -7.83
N GLY A 114 -0.78 -16.83 -7.90
CA GLY A 114 -0.95 -15.45 -7.48
C GLY A 114 -0.57 -15.20 -6.03
N TYR A 115 -0.95 -16.13 -5.15
CA TYR A 115 -0.62 -16.10 -3.73
C TYR A 115 0.90 -16.07 -3.45
N PHE A 116 1.68 -16.74 -4.30
CA PHE A 116 3.13 -16.84 -4.16
C PHE A 116 3.88 -15.67 -4.82
N SER A 117 3.18 -14.78 -5.54
CA SER A 117 3.82 -13.62 -6.14
C SER A 117 4.37 -12.68 -5.05
N SER A 118 5.62 -12.25 -5.24
CA SER A 118 6.50 -11.70 -4.19
C SER A 118 6.20 -10.26 -3.78
N GLU A 119 4.98 -9.76 -3.96
CA GLU A 119 4.66 -8.39 -3.58
C GLU A 119 4.35 -8.30 -2.08
N THR A 120 5.07 -7.43 -1.37
CA THR A 120 5.01 -7.30 0.08
C THR A 120 3.96 -6.30 0.56
N LEU A 121 3.43 -5.47 -0.34
CA LEU A 121 2.41 -4.48 -0.06
C LEU A 121 1.08 -4.98 -0.64
N PHE A 122 0.04 -5.14 0.19
CA PHE A 122 -1.34 -5.40 -0.25
C PHE A 122 -1.54 -6.52 -1.29
N LYS A 123 -1.10 -7.75 -0.99
CA LYS A 123 -1.10 -8.87 -1.95
C LYS A 123 -2.45 -9.09 -2.62
N GLY A 124 -3.54 -9.14 -1.86
CA GLY A 124 -4.88 -9.34 -2.40
C GLY A 124 -5.30 -8.26 -3.40
N ILE A 125 -5.00 -6.99 -3.10
CA ILE A 125 -5.38 -5.85 -3.93
C ILE A 125 -4.47 -5.74 -5.15
N MET A 126 -3.17 -5.98 -4.99
CA MET A 126 -2.23 -6.01 -6.11
C MET A 126 -2.59 -7.11 -7.11
N TYR A 127 -3.02 -8.27 -6.61
CA TYR A 127 -3.51 -9.35 -7.45
C TYR A 127 -4.74 -8.93 -8.27
N GLU A 128 -5.74 -8.32 -7.63
CA GLU A 128 -6.93 -7.80 -8.31
C GLU A 128 -6.59 -6.70 -9.34
N LEU A 129 -5.69 -5.76 -9.00
CA LEU A 129 -5.20 -4.75 -9.93
C LEU A 129 -4.49 -5.35 -11.14
N TYR A 130 -3.83 -6.50 -10.97
CA TYR A 130 -3.20 -7.18 -12.08
C TYR A 130 -4.22 -7.69 -13.09
N ASP A 131 -5.32 -8.27 -12.63
CA ASP A 131 -6.39 -8.75 -13.50
C ASP A 131 -7.13 -7.61 -14.18
N LEU A 132 -7.43 -6.54 -13.44
CA LEU A 132 -7.98 -5.30 -14.00
C LEU A 132 -7.06 -4.73 -15.09
N ARG A 133 -5.75 -4.76 -14.88
CA ARG A 133 -4.79 -4.31 -15.89
C ARG A 133 -4.83 -5.16 -17.15
N LYS A 134 -5.10 -6.46 -17.08
CA LYS A 134 -5.27 -7.28 -18.30
C LYS A 134 -6.44 -6.74 -19.13
N GLN A 135 -7.59 -6.53 -18.50
CA GLN A 135 -8.79 -5.99 -19.14
C GLN A 135 -8.54 -4.60 -19.73
N TRP A 136 -7.86 -3.71 -18.99
CA TRP A 136 -7.45 -2.41 -19.51
C TRP A 136 -6.52 -2.49 -20.73
N TYR A 137 -5.78 -3.58 -20.89
CA TYR A 137 -4.82 -3.78 -21.98
C TYR A 137 -5.41 -4.52 -23.17
N GLU A 138 -6.61 -5.09 -23.04
CA GLU A 138 -7.41 -5.62 -24.16
C GLU A 138 -8.05 -4.48 -24.96
N ASN A 139 -8.38 -3.36 -24.30
CA ASN A 139 -8.82 -2.13 -24.95
C ASN A 139 -7.61 -1.24 -25.33
N GLU A 140 -7.36 -1.05 -26.64
CA GLU A 140 -6.19 -0.28 -27.10
C GLU A 140 -6.20 1.19 -26.64
N GLU A 141 -7.36 1.84 -26.61
CA GLU A 141 -7.47 3.22 -26.14
C GLU A 141 -7.04 3.36 -24.67
N THR A 142 -7.57 2.50 -23.81
CA THR A 142 -7.26 2.45 -22.37
C THR A 142 -5.80 2.11 -22.14
N LYS A 143 -5.27 1.12 -22.87
CA LYS A 143 -3.85 0.76 -22.86
C LYS A 143 -2.96 1.94 -23.23
N HIS A 144 -3.30 2.69 -24.29
CA HIS A 144 -2.57 3.87 -24.71
C HIS A 144 -2.63 4.97 -23.65
N PHE A 145 -3.82 5.23 -23.09
CA PHE A 145 -4.01 6.18 -22.00
C PHE A 145 -3.14 5.86 -20.78
N ILE A 146 -3.19 4.63 -20.26
CA ILE A 146 -2.42 4.21 -19.08
C ILE A 146 -0.92 4.32 -19.34
N LYS A 147 -0.44 3.89 -20.52
CA LYS A 147 0.97 4.00 -20.90
C LYS A 147 1.42 5.47 -20.96
N LYS A 148 0.59 6.36 -21.51
CA LYS A 148 0.86 7.79 -21.58
C LYS A 148 0.89 8.42 -20.19
N LEU A 149 -0.12 8.14 -19.35
CA LEU A 149 -0.22 8.63 -17.99
C LEU A 149 1.00 8.23 -17.14
N ARG A 150 1.40 6.96 -17.20
CA ARG A 150 2.60 6.48 -16.50
C ARG A 150 3.87 7.21 -16.99
N LYS A 151 4.02 7.39 -18.30
CA LYS A 151 5.15 8.14 -18.87
C LYS A 151 5.15 9.59 -18.36
N ASN A 152 3.98 10.23 -18.29
CA ASN A 152 3.83 11.60 -17.83
C ASN A 152 4.16 11.72 -16.34
N LEU A 153 3.72 10.79 -15.49
CA LEU A 153 4.10 10.76 -14.08
C LEU A 153 5.61 10.77 -13.89
N TYR A 154 6.35 9.98 -14.68
CA TYR A 154 7.82 9.97 -14.59
C TYR A 154 8.45 11.29 -15.05
N ILE A 155 7.86 11.94 -16.06
CA ILE A 155 8.33 13.25 -16.55
C ILE A 155 8.04 14.33 -15.50
N SER A 156 6.83 14.37 -14.96
CA SER A 156 6.44 15.33 -13.92
C SER A 156 7.22 15.11 -12.63
N LEU A 157 7.58 13.88 -12.28
CA LEU A 157 8.52 13.60 -11.20
C LEU A 157 9.91 14.20 -11.48
N SER A 158 10.40 14.12 -12.71
CA SER A 158 11.65 14.79 -13.09
C SER A 158 11.59 16.30 -12.88
N LEU A 159 10.48 16.93 -13.28
CA LEU A 159 10.28 18.36 -13.11
C LEU A 159 10.20 18.73 -11.64
N PHE A 160 9.46 17.94 -10.85
CA PHE A 160 9.41 18.08 -9.40
C PHE A 160 10.80 18.04 -8.77
N ILE A 161 11.65 17.08 -9.14
CA ILE A 161 13.01 16.98 -8.60
C ILE A 161 13.89 18.18 -8.98
N LYS A 162 13.75 18.69 -10.21
CA LYS A 162 14.60 19.78 -10.72
C LYS A 162 14.17 21.17 -10.26
N GLU A 163 12.87 21.41 -10.21
CA GLU A 163 12.27 22.73 -10.11
C GLU A 163 11.40 22.88 -8.85
N ASN A 164 11.24 21.81 -8.07
CA ASN A 164 10.33 21.75 -6.92
C ASN A 164 8.87 22.15 -7.27
N SER A 165 8.47 21.92 -8.53
CA SER A 165 7.13 22.20 -9.04
C SER A 165 6.22 20.99 -8.85
N PHE A 166 5.13 21.18 -8.10
CA PHE A 166 4.21 20.10 -7.72
C PHE A 166 3.02 19.94 -8.68
N ASP A 167 2.62 21.02 -9.36
CA ASP A 167 1.34 21.10 -10.07
C ASP A 167 1.21 20.01 -11.13
N SER A 168 2.23 19.85 -11.98
CA SER A 168 2.22 18.85 -13.04
C SER A 168 2.16 17.42 -12.50
N LEU A 169 2.83 17.13 -11.38
CA LEU A 169 2.82 15.79 -10.79
C LEU A 169 1.45 15.50 -10.18
N TYR A 170 0.89 16.47 -9.46
CA TYR A 170 -0.41 16.34 -8.80
C TYR A 170 -1.56 16.25 -9.81
N ASP A 171 -1.48 16.96 -10.93
CA ASP A 171 -2.47 16.85 -12.00
C ASP A 171 -2.46 15.45 -12.63
N ASN A 172 -1.28 14.85 -12.84
CA ASN A 172 -1.23 13.46 -13.29
C ASN A 172 -1.76 12.48 -12.22
N PHE A 173 -1.56 12.75 -10.93
CA PHE A 173 -2.20 11.96 -9.86
C PHE A 173 -3.72 12.12 -9.86
N LYS A 174 -4.27 13.33 -10.07
CA LYS A 174 -5.72 13.54 -10.22
C LYS A 174 -6.28 12.75 -11.40
N ILE A 175 -5.61 12.81 -12.56
CA ILE A 175 -6.00 12.05 -13.75
C ILE A 175 -6.03 10.55 -13.44
N LEU A 176 -5.01 10.03 -12.74
CA LEU A 176 -4.98 8.63 -12.33
C LEU A 176 -6.11 8.28 -11.36
N ASN A 177 -6.33 9.10 -10.34
CA ASN A 177 -7.38 8.89 -9.35
C ASN A 177 -8.77 8.88 -10.01
N ASN A 178 -9.03 9.81 -10.92
CA ASN A 178 -10.28 9.87 -11.67
C ASN A 178 -10.47 8.63 -12.57
N PHE A 179 -9.41 8.19 -13.25
CA PHE A 179 -9.44 6.96 -14.03
C PHE A 179 -9.79 5.73 -13.17
N LEU A 180 -9.20 5.61 -11.97
CA LEU A 180 -9.51 4.50 -11.06
C LEU A 180 -10.94 4.58 -10.53
N LYS A 181 -11.41 5.78 -10.16
CA LYS A 181 -12.81 5.99 -9.75
C LYS A 181 -13.81 5.63 -10.84
N SER A 182 -13.50 5.93 -12.11
CA SER A 182 -14.38 5.59 -13.23
C SER A 182 -14.30 4.14 -13.69
N SER A 183 -13.20 3.44 -13.38
CA SER A 183 -12.97 2.05 -13.83
C SER A 183 -13.25 1.00 -12.77
N LEU A 184 -13.48 1.39 -11.51
CA LEU A 184 -13.71 0.49 -10.39
C LEU A 184 -15.00 0.85 -9.67
N GLU A 185 -15.97 -0.08 -9.70
CA GLU A 185 -17.26 0.08 -9.01
C GLU A 185 -17.09 0.31 -7.50
N ASN A 186 -16.17 -0.43 -6.88
CA ASN A 186 -15.85 -0.33 -5.46
C ASN A 186 -14.49 0.33 -5.24
N TYR A 187 -14.30 1.51 -5.82
CA TYR A 187 -13.05 2.24 -5.67
C TYR A 187 -12.72 2.54 -4.20
N SER A 188 -11.45 2.37 -3.86
CA SER A 188 -10.85 2.79 -2.60
C SER A 188 -9.45 3.31 -2.86
N ILE A 189 -9.00 4.23 -2.02
CA ILE A 189 -7.71 4.91 -2.17
C ILE A 189 -6.53 3.92 -2.13
N ILE A 190 -6.76 2.72 -1.58
CA ILE A 190 -5.79 1.63 -1.59
C ILE A 190 -5.43 1.18 -3.00
N TYR A 191 -6.36 1.22 -3.97
CA TYR A 191 -6.07 0.84 -5.36
C TYR A 191 -5.12 1.83 -6.02
N PHE A 192 -5.28 3.13 -5.70
CA PHE A 192 -4.35 4.16 -6.15
C PHE A 192 -2.94 3.94 -5.59
N ILE A 193 -2.84 3.72 -4.27
CA ILE A 193 -1.57 3.43 -3.59
C ILE A 193 -0.92 2.19 -4.20
N CYS A 194 -1.67 1.09 -4.34
CA CYS A 194 -1.18 -0.16 -4.89
C CYS A 194 -0.70 0.00 -6.34
N LEU A 195 -1.44 0.72 -7.19
CA LEU A 195 -1.03 0.92 -8.58
C LEU A 195 0.27 1.73 -8.71
N ILE A 196 0.44 2.80 -7.92
CA ILE A 196 1.71 3.53 -7.90
C ILE A 196 2.83 2.68 -7.31
N LYS A 197 2.56 1.90 -6.24
CA LYS A 197 3.55 0.95 -5.71
C LYS A 197 4.00 0.01 -6.82
N TRP A 198 3.05 -0.57 -7.54
CA TRP A 198 3.33 -1.47 -8.64
C TRP A 198 4.23 -0.83 -9.70
N TRP A 199 3.93 0.41 -10.09
CA TRP A 199 4.73 1.20 -11.04
C TRP A 199 6.10 1.63 -10.53
N THR A 200 6.38 1.49 -9.23
CA THR A 200 7.65 1.92 -8.62
C THR A 200 8.53 0.77 -8.15
N ILE A 201 7.99 -0.45 -7.97
CA ILE A 201 8.76 -1.60 -7.46
C ILE A 201 9.08 -2.67 -8.50
N GLU A 202 8.29 -2.80 -9.56
CA GLU A 202 8.53 -3.85 -10.56
C GLU A 202 9.82 -3.60 -11.33
N PRO A 203 10.68 -4.62 -11.54
CA PRO A 203 11.96 -4.47 -12.22
C PRO A 203 11.86 -3.77 -13.58
N ARG A 204 10.80 -4.06 -14.34
CA ARG A 204 10.57 -3.41 -15.65
C ARG A 204 10.32 -1.90 -15.53
N TYR A 205 9.65 -1.45 -14.48
CA TYR A 205 9.30 -0.05 -14.29
C TYR A 205 10.43 0.70 -13.60
N ILE A 206 11.14 0.06 -12.66
CA ILE A 206 12.40 0.57 -12.12
C ILE A 206 13.38 0.88 -13.27
N LYS A 207 13.54 -0.05 -14.23
CA LYS A 207 14.37 0.19 -15.42
C LYS A 207 13.88 1.39 -16.24
N GLN A 208 12.57 1.54 -16.44
CA GLN A 208 12.00 2.69 -17.15
C GLN A 208 12.27 4.03 -16.44
N ILE A 209 12.12 4.06 -15.11
CA ILE A 209 12.40 5.25 -14.29
C ILE A 209 13.89 5.60 -14.38
N LYS A 210 14.78 4.63 -14.12
CA LYS A 210 16.24 4.81 -14.22
C LYS A 210 16.67 5.31 -15.59
N ASN A 211 16.15 4.72 -16.67
CA ASN A 211 16.51 5.13 -18.03
C ASN A 211 16.06 6.57 -18.35
N LYS A 212 15.01 7.07 -17.69
CA LYS A 212 14.51 8.43 -17.89
C LYS A 212 15.18 9.46 -16.99
N LEU A 213 15.47 9.09 -15.74
CA LEU A 213 15.86 10.01 -14.68
C LEU A 213 17.31 9.84 -14.22
N GLY A 214 18.03 8.83 -14.72
CA GLY A 214 19.39 8.49 -14.30
C GLY A 214 19.46 7.73 -12.97
N PHE A 215 18.41 7.77 -12.15
CA PHE A 215 18.35 7.13 -10.83
C PHE A 215 16.97 6.50 -10.55
N ASN A 216 16.88 5.63 -9.54
CA ASN A 216 15.61 5.02 -9.13
C ASN A 216 14.84 5.91 -8.16
N TYR A 217 14.06 6.85 -8.72
CA TYR A 217 13.17 7.70 -7.93
C TYR A 217 11.79 7.06 -7.61
N GLY A 218 11.71 5.73 -7.67
CA GLY A 218 10.49 5.00 -7.35
C GLY A 218 9.98 5.25 -5.92
N PRO A 219 10.85 5.18 -4.88
CA PRO A 219 10.44 5.48 -3.51
C PRO A 219 9.87 6.89 -3.34
N GLU A 220 10.49 7.90 -3.95
CA GLU A 220 10.06 9.30 -3.88
C GLU A 220 8.70 9.50 -4.57
N LEU A 221 8.50 8.88 -5.74
CA LEU A 221 7.21 8.91 -6.42
C LEU A 221 6.11 8.28 -5.57
N PHE A 222 6.41 7.14 -4.93
CA PHE A 222 5.48 6.45 -4.06
C PHE A 222 5.11 7.31 -2.84
N LEU A 223 6.11 7.91 -2.19
CA LEU A 223 5.89 8.80 -1.05
C LEU A 223 5.02 10.00 -1.41
N LYS A 224 5.32 10.68 -2.53
CA LYS A 224 4.50 11.80 -3.03
C LYS A 224 3.09 11.40 -3.42
N SER A 225 2.89 10.17 -3.88
CA SER A 225 1.54 9.67 -4.15
C SER A 225 0.74 9.46 -2.87
N ILE A 226 1.36 9.00 -1.79
CA ILE A 226 0.72 8.86 -0.47
C ILE A 226 0.39 10.24 0.09
N GLU A 227 1.32 11.21 0.03
CA GLU A 227 1.04 12.59 0.44
C GLU A 227 -0.14 13.20 -0.33
N PHE A 228 -0.17 13.02 -1.65
CA PHE A 228 -1.26 13.51 -2.49
C PHE A 228 -2.60 12.90 -2.08
N ILE A 229 -2.69 11.57 -2.00
CA ILE A 229 -3.96 10.90 -1.75
C ILE A 229 -4.47 11.21 -0.34
N CYS A 230 -3.59 11.33 0.66
CA CYS A 230 -4.03 11.62 2.03
C CYS A 230 -4.44 13.10 2.22
N LYS A 231 -3.97 14.03 1.38
CA LYS A 231 -4.33 15.46 1.45
C LYS A 231 -5.55 15.84 0.59
N THR A 232 -6.02 14.95 -0.28
CA THR A 232 -7.08 15.23 -1.26
C THR A 232 -8.35 14.42 -1.06
N ASN A 233 -8.38 13.56 -0.04
CA ASN A 233 -9.60 12.98 0.50
C ASN A 233 -10.05 13.80 1.71
#